data_AF-A0A3L7SQ22-F1
#
_entry.id   AF-A0A3L7SQ22-F1
#
_cell.length_a   1.000
_cell.length_b   1.000
_cell.length_c   1.000
_cell.angle_alpha   90.00
_cell.angle_beta   90.00
_cell.angle_gamma   90.00
#
_symmetry.space_group_name_H-M   'P 1'
#
loop_
_entity.id
_entity.type
_entity.pdbx_description
1 polymer ?
#
loop_
_entity_poly.entity_id
_entity_poly.type
_entity_poly.pdbx_seq_one_letter_code
_entity_poly.pdbx_strand_id
1 'polypeptide(L)'
;MQIGPTEIVDTFAEAFRLRYTRIIVTAHDDHWRDAAVRAACGYGTSVLGCDAEIGVEGWVSPADTPDGRPGASILAFSFSAEGVAKAIANRTAQCLLTCPSAAVFDGLPSAADRAPLGGHVRYFG
;
A
#
# COMPACT_ATOMS: atom_id res chain seq x y z
N MET A 1 4.22 -8.50 33.53
CA MET A 1 5.57 -8.65 32.91
C MET A 1 6.26 -7.29 32.94
N GLN A 2 7.59 -7.19 32.83
CA GLN A 2 8.32 -5.91 32.79
C GLN A 2 9.26 -5.90 31.59
N ILE A 3 9.33 -4.78 30.85
CA ILE A 3 10.35 -4.53 29.82
C ILE A 3 11.09 -3.26 30.23
N GLY A 4 12.34 -3.40 30.68
CA GLY A 4 13.06 -2.29 31.33
C GLY A 4 12.32 -1.84 32.59
N PRO A 5 12.03 -0.52 32.75
CA PRO A 5 11.23 0.00 33.86
C PRO A 5 9.70 -0.01 33.58
N THR A 6 9.26 -0.47 32.41
CA THR A 6 7.86 -0.37 31.98
C THR A 6 7.07 -1.63 32.30
N GLU A 7 5.95 -1.45 33.00
CA GLU A 7 5.00 -2.51 33.28
C GLU A 7 4.22 -2.90 32.01
N ILE A 8 4.20 -4.21 31.74
CA ILE A 8 3.35 -4.82 30.73
C ILE A 8 2.15 -5.42 31.44
N VAL A 9 1.01 -4.76 31.27
CA VAL A 9 -0.29 -5.17 31.79
C VAL A 9 -0.68 -6.52 31.15
N ASP A 10 -1.07 -7.47 31.99
CA ASP A 10 -1.58 -8.77 31.55
C ASP A 10 -3.00 -8.63 31.01
N THR A 11 -3.08 -8.23 29.74
CA THR A 11 -4.32 -7.99 28.99
C THR A 11 -4.10 -8.34 27.52
N PHE A 12 -5.11 -8.09 26.69
CA PHE A 12 -5.09 -8.47 25.27
C PHE A 12 -5.48 -7.31 24.35
N ALA A 13 -5.09 -7.42 23.08
CA ALA A 13 -5.58 -6.57 22.01
C ALA A 13 -6.59 -7.37 21.17
N GLU A 14 -7.79 -6.82 20.96
CA GLU A 14 -8.78 -7.39 20.06
C GLU A 14 -8.62 -6.81 18.66
N ALA A 15 -8.43 -7.68 17.67
CA ALA A 15 -8.26 -7.30 16.27
C ALA A 15 -9.47 -7.75 15.44
N PHE A 16 -9.74 -7.02 14.36
CA PHE A 16 -10.85 -7.29 13.46
C PHE A 16 -10.36 -7.82 12.12
N ARG A 17 -11.18 -8.66 11.48
CA ARG A 17 -10.88 -9.18 10.15
C ARG A 17 -11.10 -8.08 9.10
N LEU A 18 -10.07 -7.79 8.34
CA LEU A 18 -10.11 -6.93 7.15
C LEU A 18 -9.64 -7.69 5.92
N ARG A 19 -9.92 -7.14 4.75
CA ARG A 19 -9.36 -7.57 3.47
C ARG A 19 -8.22 -6.63 3.12
N TYR A 20 -7.12 -7.17 2.60
CA TYR A 20 -5.95 -6.38 2.29
C TYR A 20 -5.41 -6.67 0.90
N THR A 21 -4.60 -5.75 0.40
CA THR A 21 -3.80 -5.92 -0.80
C THR A 21 -2.41 -5.31 -0.57
N ARG A 22 -1.46 -5.73 -1.39
CA ARG A 22 -0.09 -5.22 -1.38
C ARG A 22 0.30 -4.81 -2.79
N ILE A 23 0.85 -3.61 -2.92
CA ILE A 23 1.46 -3.13 -4.16
C ILE A 23 2.92 -2.79 -3.91
N ILE A 24 3.75 -2.92 -4.95
CA ILE A 24 5.11 -2.39 -4.95
C ILE A 24 5.11 -1.15 -5.83
N VAL A 25 5.58 -0.04 -5.28
CA VAL A 25 5.74 1.22 -6.01
C VAL A 25 7.22 1.48 -6.17
N THR A 26 7.69 1.67 -7.41
CA THR A 26 9.09 2.03 -7.69
C THR A 26 9.16 3.39 -8.36
N ALA A 27 10.29 4.08 -8.22
CA ALA A 27 10.52 5.39 -8.83
C ALA A 27 11.99 5.55 -9.23
N HIS A 28 12.34 6.65 -9.89
CA HIS A 28 13.71 6.90 -10.34
C HIS A 28 14.73 6.93 -9.18
N ASP A 29 14.36 7.56 -8.08
CA ASP A 29 15.18 7.72 -6.88
C ASP A 29 14.29 7.76 -5.62
N ASP A 30 14.93 7.88 -4.47
CA ASP A 30 14.26 7.97 -3.18
C ASP A 30 13.35 9.21 -3.06
N HIS A 31 13.67 10.31 -3.74
CA HIS A 31 12.87 11.53 -3.72
C HIS A 31 11.51 11.30 -4.37
N TRP A 32 11.49 10.74 -5.59
CA TRP A 32 10.24 10.45 -6.29
C TRP A 32 9.47 9.29 -5.66
N ARG A 33 10.18 8.28 -5.12
CA ARG A 33 9.54 7.20 -4.37
C ARG A 33 8.81 7.76 -3.15
N ASP A 34 9.47 8.62 -2.37
CA ASP A 34 8.89 9.23 -1.18
C ASP A 34 7.67 10.10 -1.51
N ALA A 35 7.74 10.87 -2.60
CA ALA A 35 6.60 11.65 -3.09
C ALA A 35 5.40 10.75 -3.45
N ALA A 36 5.65 9.67 -4.21
CA ALA A 36 4.63 8.73 -4.64
C ALA A 36 3.93 8.06 -3.44
N VAL A 37 4.70 7.53 -2.49
CA VAL A 37 4.12 6.81 -1.35
C VAL A 37 3.41 7.74 -0.38
N ARG A 38 3.90 8.97 -0.16
CA ARG A 38 3.22 9.96 0.69
C ARG A 38 1.88 10.35 0.11
N ALA A 39 1.82 10.61 -1.20
CA ALA A 39 0.57 10.92 -1.88
C ALA A 39 -0.41 9.73 -1.83
N ALA A 40 0.07 8.52 -2.14
CA ALA A 40 -0.78 7.33 -2.17
C ALA A 40 -1.26 6.87 -0.80
N CYS A 41 -0.50 7.08 0.29
CA CYS A 41 -0.88 6.69 1.65
C CYS A 41 -1.59 7.80 2.45
N GLY A 42 -1.65 9.04 1.94
CA GLY A 42 -2.38 10.13 2.59
C GLY A 42 -3.88 9.85 2.69
N TYR A 43 -4.59 10.49 3.63
CA TYR A 43 -6.02 10.23 3.87
C TYR A 43 -6.32 8.73 4.03
N GLY A 44 -5.53 8.02 4.84
CA GLY A 44 -5.52 6.56 4.90
C GLY A 44 -5.48 5.99 6.31
N THR A 45 -6.05 6.68 7.30
CA THR A 45 -5.82 6.38 8.72
C THR A 45 -6.81 5.40 9.33
N SER A 46 -8.10 5.49 8.99
CA SER A 46 -9.11 4.57 9.51
C SER A 46 -10.24 4.35 8.51
N VAL A 47 -10.62 3.10 8.30
CA VAL A 47 -11.75 2.73 7.42
C VAL A 47 -13.12 3.21 7.95
N LEU A 48 -13.17 3.82 9.13
CA LEU A 48 -14.36 4.51 9.64
C LEU A 48 -14.67 5.80 8.87
N GLY A 49 -13.66 6.46 8.31
CA GLY A 49 -13.82 7.74 7.60
C GLY A 49 -13.02 7.84 6.30
N CYS A 50 -11.96 7.06 6.15
CA CYS A 50 -11.18 6.93 4.92
C CYS A 50 -11.70 5.78 4.05
N ASP A 51 -11.40 5.81 2.76
CA ASP A 51 -11.75 4.74 1.81
C ASP A 51 -10.90 3.47 2.01
N ALA A 52 -9.72 3.59 2.61
CA ALA A 52 -8.86 2.50 3.05
C ALA A 52 -8.00 2.92 4.26
N GLU A 53 -7.55 1.93 5.03
CA GLU A 53 -6.38 2.03 5.90
C GLU A 53 -5.15 1.67 5.08
N ILE A 54 -4.19 2.58 4.88
CA ILE A 54 -3.09 2.37 3.95
C ILE A 54 -1.78 2.96 4.47
N GLY A 55 -0.69 2.24 4.28
CA GLY A 55 0.63 2.69 4.73
C GLY A 55 1.77 1.97 4.03
N VAL A 56 2.95 2.59 4.14
CA VAL A 56 4.21 1.97 3.72
C VAL A 56 4.54 0.84 4.69
N GLU A 57 4.61 -0.39 4.18
CA GLU A 57 5.05 -1.56 4.93
C GLU A 57 6.58 -1.55 5.10
N GLY A 58 7.31 -1.14 4.06
CA GLY A 58 8.75 -1.07 4.09
C GLY A 58 9.38 -0.65 2.76
N TRP A 59 10.66 -0.32 2.82
CA TRP A 59 11.47 0.00 1.64
C TRP A 59 11.97 -1.28 0.97
N VAL A 60 11.98 -1.28 -0.36
CA VAL A 60 12.42 -2.42 -1.18
C VAL A 60 13.67 -2.00 -1.93
N SER A 61 14.73 -2.81 -1.82
CA SER A 61 15.98 -2.52 -2.49
C SER A 61 15.81 -2.65 -4.01
N PRO A 62 16.55 -1.89 -4.83
CA PRO A 62 16.50 -2.03 -6.28
C PRO A 62 16.68 -3.48 -6.76
N ALA A 63 17.54 -4.27 -6.09
CA ALA A 63 17.80 -5.67 -6.43
C ALA A 63 16.58 -6.58 -6.26
N ASP A 64 15.63 -6.19 -5.42
CA ASP A 64 14.42 -6.96 -5.11
C ASP A 64 13.18 -6.44 -5.84
N THR A 65 13.31 -5.35 -6.61
CA THR A 65 12.21 -4.79 -7.39
C THR A 65 12.15 -5.37 -8.81
N PRO A 66 10.95 -5.47 -9.42
CA PRO A 66 10.81 -6.01 -10.78
C PRO A 66 11.55 -5.24 -11.87
N ASP A 67 11.82 -3.95 -11.65
CA ASP A 67 12.41 -3.04 -12.64
C ASP A 67 13.79 -2.48 -12.24
N GLY A 68 14.37 -2.96 -11.14
CA GLY A 68 15.72 -2.58 -10.73
C GLY A 68 15.84 -1.17 -10.15
N ARG A 69 14.75 -0.60 -9.63
CA ARG A 69 14.69 0.79 -9.13
C ARG A 69 14.33 0.85 -7.64
N PRO A 70 14.65 1.94 -6.92
CA PRO A 70 14.23 2.08 -5.53
C PRO A 70 12.71 1.90 -5.36
N GLY A 71 12.32 0.98 -4.47
CA GLY A 71 10.95 0.58 -4.29
C GLY A 71 10.42 0.78 -2.87
N ALA A 72 9.10 0.73 -2.75
CA ALA A 72 8.39 0.65 -1.48
C ALA A 72 7.24 -0.35 -1.59
N SER A 73 7.07 -1.14 -0.54
CA SER A 73 5.88 -1.97 -0.36
C SER A 73 4.82 -1.18 0.39
N ILE A 74 3.59 -1.19 -0.14
CA ILE A 74 2.44 -0.53 0.48
C ILE A 74 1.38 -1.60 0.78
N LEU A 75 0.86 -1.58 2.00
CA LEU A 75 -0.31 -2.35 2.40
C LEU A 75 -1.53 -1.46 2.50
N ALA A 76 -2.65 -1.93 1.98
CA ALA A 76 -3.94 -1.28 2.15
C ALA A 76 -4.99 -2.29 2.65
N PHE A 77 -5.91 -1.81 3.48
CA PHE A 77 -6.94 -2.58 4.17
C PHE A 77 -8.32 -1.92 3.98
N SER A 78 -9.35 -2.75 3.85
CA SER A 78 -10.76 -2.34 3.84
C SER A 78 -11.65 -3.49 4.34
N PHE A 79 -12.93 -3.24 4.58
CA PHE A 79 -13.87 -4.28 4.99
C PHE A 79 -14.15 -5.33 3.91
N SER A 80 -13.94 -5.00 2.63
CA SER A 80 -14.20 -5.90 1.50
C SER A 80 -13.07 -5.89 0.47
N ALA A 81 -12.97 -6.97 -0.31
CA ALA A 81 -11.98 -7.07 -1.40
C ALA A 81 -12.26 -6.04 -2.50
N GLU A 82 -13.53 -5.79 -2.81
CA GLU A 82 -13.94 -4.75 -3.76
C GLU A 82 -13.60 -3.35 -3.24
N GLY A 83 -13.82 -3.08 -1.95
CA GLY A 83 -13.52 -1.80 -1.32
C GLY A 83 -12.03 -1.45 -1.41
N VAL A 84 -11.16 -2.39 -0.99
CA VAL A 84 -9.71 -2.17 -1.08
C VAL A 84 -9.22 -2.08 -2.53
N ALA A 85 -9.79 -2.88 -3.44
CA ALA A 85 -9.48 -2.80 -4.87
C ALA A 85 -9.84 -1.44 -5.47
N LYS A 86 -11.02 -0.89 -5.15
CA LYS A 86 -11.47 0.42 -5.60
C LYS A 86 -10.58 1.54 -5.04
N ALA A 87 -10.25 1.48 -3.75
CA ALA A 87 -9.37 2.47 -3.12
C ALA A 87 -7.97 2.47 -3.78
N ILE A 88 -7.36 1.31 -3.99
CA ILE A 88 -6.06 1.21 -4.67
C ILE A 88 -6.14 1.64 -6.12
N ALA A 89 -7.21 1.32 -6.86
CA ALA A 89 -7.37 1.78 -8.25
C ALA A 89 -7.41 3.30 -8.33
N ASN A 90 -8.20 3.95 -7.46
CA ASN A 90 -8.31 5.40 -7.41
C ASN A 90 -6.98 6.05 -7.03
N ARG A 91 -6.30 5.55 -6.00
CA ARG A 91 -4.99 6.05 -5.54
C ARG A 91 -3.91 5.81 -6.60
N THR A 92 -3.96 4.69 -7.32
CA THR A 92 -3.06 4.46 -8.45
C THR A 92 -3.28 5.49 -9.54
N ALA A 93 -4.52 5.74 -9.94
CA ALA A 93 -4.83 6.69 -11.01
C ALA A 93 -4.55 8.15 -10.62
N GLN A 94 -4.81 8.54 -9.38
CA GLN A 94 -4.77 9.94 -8.95
C GLN A 94 -3.48 10.34 -8.23
N CYS A 95 -2.71 9.38 -7.70
CA CYS A 95 -1.49 9.64 -6.95
C CYS A 95 -0.24 9.03 -7.59
N LEU A 96 -0.33 7.83 -8.16
CA LEU A 96 0.84 7.11 -8.68
C LEU A 96 1.07 7.37 -10.17
N LEU A 97 0.03 7.27 -11.00
CA LEU A 97 0.10 7.57 -12.44
C LEU A 97 0.54 9.02 -12.69
N THR A 98 0.13 9.93 -11.82
CA THR A 98 0.45 11.36 -11.87
C THR A 98 1.80 11.69 -11.23
N CYS A 99 2.43 10.76 -10.50
CA CYS A 99 3.73 10.96 -9.89
C CYS A 99 4.86 10.67 -10.89
N PRO A 100 5.81 11.60 -11.10
CA PRO A 100 6.92 11.38 -12.01
C PRO A 100 7.68 10.10 -11.71
N SER A 101 7.98 9.36 -12.78
CA SER A 101 8.71 8.09 -12.79
C SER A 101 8.06 6.92 -12.05
N ALA A 102 6.92 7.07 -11.38
CA ALA A 102 6.36 5.99 -10.60
C ALA A 102 5.91 4.81 -11.48
N ALA A 103 6.21 3.58 -11.06
CA ALA A 103 5.60 2.36 -11.58
C ALA A 103 4.99 1.56 -10.45
N VAL A 104 3.97 0.76 -10.77
CA VAL A 104 3.20 -0.01 -9.79
C VAL A 104 3.18 -1.47 -10.21
N PHE A 105 3.58 -2.35 -9.30
CA PHE A 105 3.62 -3.80 -9.49
C PHE A 105 2.79 -4.51 -8.43
N ASP A 106 2.42 -5.75 -8.74
CA ASP A 106 1.74 -6.64 -7.82
C ASP A 106 2.68 -7.05 -6.68
N GLY A 107 2.29 -6.75 -5.44
CA GLY A 107 3.02 -7.17 -4.24
C GLY A 107 2.49 -8.46 -3.61
N LEU A 108 1.40 -9.03 -4.13
CA LEU A 108 0.77 -10.24 -3.59
C LEU A 108 0.45 -11.26 -4.70
N PRO A 109 1.46 -11.74 -5.46
CA PRO A 109 1.25 -12.57 -6.65
C PRO A 109 0.62 -13.93 -6.37
N SER A 110 0.75 -14.45 -5.15
CA SER A 110 0.16 -15.72 -4.70
C SER A 110 -1.27 -15.59 -4.16
N ALA A 111 -1.88 -14.40 -4.20
CA ALA A 111 -3.26 -14.21 -3.75
C ALA A 111 -4.25 -15.00 -4.63
N ALA A 112 -5.23 -15.63 -3.98
CA ALA A 112 -6.34 -16.29 -4.68
C ALA A 112 -7.30 -15.28 -5.32
N ASP A 113 -7.64 -14.22 -4.60
CA ASP A 113 -8.50 -13.14 -5.09
C ASP A 113 -7.65 -12.08 -5.80
N ARG A 114 -8.05 -11.70 -7.02
CA ARG A 114 -7.32 -10.74 -7.86
C ARG A 114 -8.20 -9.57 -8.27
N ALA A 115 -7.64 -8.37 -8.24
CA ALA A 115 -8.27 -7.15 -8.74
C ALA A 115 -7.58 -6.69 -10.04
N PRO A 116 -8.32 -6.38 -11.12
CA PRO A 116 -7.73 -6.02 -12.41
C PRO A 116 -7.27 -4.56 -12.49
N LEU A 117 -6.42 -4.11 -11.54
CA LEU A 117 -5.98 -2.72 -11.39
C LEU A 117 -5.42 -2.10 -12.68
N GLY A 118 -4.45 -2.76 -13.31
CA GLY A 118 -3.88 -2.30 -14.58
C GLY A 118 -4.90 -2.26 -15.73
N GLY A 119 -5.91 -3.11 -15.67
CA GLY A 119 -7.03 -3.12 -16.62
C GLY A 119 -7.89 -1.86 -16.58
N HIS A 120 -7.95 -1.19 -15.42
CA HIS A 120 -8.71 0.06 -15.25
C HIS A 120 -7.90 1.29 -15.68
N VAL A 121 -6.61 1.31 -15.35
CA VAL A 121 -5.74 2.48 -15.60
C VAL A 121 -5.32 2.59 -17.07
N ARG A 122 -5.22 1.47 -17.79
CA ARG A 122 -4.75 1.43 -19.19
C ARG A 122 -5.59 2.25 -20.18
N TYR A 123 -6.84 2.57 -19.86
CA TYR A 123 -7.73 3.32 -20.78
C TYR A 123 -7.43 4.82 -20.84
N PHE A 124 -6.52 5.31 -20.00
CA PHE A 124 -6.13 6.71 -19.99
C PHE A 124 -5.15 7.09 -21.12
N GLY A 125 -4.43 6.12 -21.70
CA GLY A 125 -3.53 6.30 -22.85
C GLY A 125 -4.07 5.64 -24.11
#